data_AF-A0A3N5LLK7-F1
#
_entry.id   AF-A0A3N5LLK7-F1
#
_cell.length_a   1.000
_cell.length_b   1.000
_cell.length_c   1.000
_cell.angle_alpha   90.00
_cell.angle_beta   90.00
_cell.angle_gamma   90.00
#
_symmetry.space_group_name_H-M   'P 1'
#
loop_
_entity.id
_entity.type
_entity.pdbx_description
1 polymer ?
#
loop_
_entity_poly.entity_id
_entity_poly.type
_entity_poly.pdbx_seq_one_letter_code
_entity_poly.pdbx_strand_id
1 'polypeptide(L)' 'MAYWLGSRVAKWWLPDRIVFIDQIPKTGTGKFDKKVVRDQYADLLMD' A
#
# COMPACT_ATOMS: atom_id res chain seq x y z
N MET A 1 -5.55 -11.64 -6.59
CA MET A 1 -5.26 -10.19 -6.75
C MET A 1 -4.10 -9.93 -7.72
N ALA A 2 -2.92 -10.53 -7.52
CA ALA A 2 -1.76 -10.37 -8.42
C ALA A 2 -2.07 -10.69 -9.90
N TYR A 3 -2.87 -11.73 -10.17
CA TYR A 3 -3.32 -12.07 -11.52
C TYR A 3 -4.25 -11.01 -12.14
N TRP A 4 -5.09 -10.34 -11.35
CA TRP A 4 -6.03 -9.34 -11.84
C TRP A 4 -5.31 -8.06 -12.29
N LEU A 5 -4.27 -7.65 -11.57
CA LEU A 5 -3.43 -6.51 -11.96
C LEU A 5 -2.45 -6.90 -13.09
N GLY A 6 -1.91 -8.12 -13.09
CA GLY A 6 -0.85 -8.53 -14.02
C GLY A 6 -1.22 -8.50 -15.51
N SER A 7 -2.50 -8.57 -15.86
CA SER A 7 -2.97 -8.41 -17.25
C SER A 7 -3.36 -6.97 -17.62
N ARG A 8 -3.34 -6.04 -16.66
CA ARG A 8 -3.85 -4.66 -16.82
C ARG A 8 -2.77 -3.59 -16.75
N VAL A 9 -1.65 -3.89 -16.11
CA VAL A 9 -0.51 -2.97 -15.97
C VAL A 9 0.78 -3.66 -16.34
N ALA A 10 1.81 -2.85 -16.64
CA ALA A 10 3.14 -3.38 -16.84
C ALA A 10 3.64 -4.10 -15.58
N LYS A 11 4.42 -5.18 -15.75
CA LYS A 11 4.89 -6.01 -14.63
C LYS A 11 5.60 -5.20 -13.53
N TRP A 12 6.34 -4.16 -13.89
CA TRP A 12 7.09 -3.30 -12.96
C TRP A 12 6.22 -2.28 -12.19
N TRP A 13 4.91 -2.22 -12.45
CA TRP A 13 3.94 -1.47 -11.63
C TRP A 13 3.33 -2.31 -10.52
N LEU A 14 3.54 -3.64 -10.54
CA LEU A 14 2.98 -4.51 -9.52
C LEU A 14 3.67 -4.23 -8.18
N PRO A 15 2.89 -4.11 -7.09
CA PRO A 15 3.48 -3.89 -5.76
C PRO A 15 4.21 -5.15 -5.27
N ASP A 16 5.31 -4.96 -4.55
CA ASP A 16 6.05 -6.05 -3.92
C ASP A 16 5.25 -6.73 -2.79
N ARG A 17 4.42 -5.96 -2.06
CA ARG A 17 3.58 -6.45 -0.97
C ARG A 17 2.19 -5.81 -0.99
N ILE A 18 1.19 -6.58 -0.57
CA ILE A 18 -0.18 -6.13 -0.34
C ILE A 18 -0.54 -6.45 1.10
N VAL A 19 -0.94 -5.44 1.85
CA VAL A 19 -1.29 -5.56 3.27
C VAL A 19 -2.77 -5.22 3.43
N PHE A 20 -3.49 -6.09 4.14
CA PHE A 20 -4.88 -5.84 4.53
C PHE A 20 -4.90 -5.27 5.93
N ILE A 21 -5.68 -4.21 6.12
CA ILE A 21 -5.85 -3.52 7.40
C ILE A 21 -7.31 -3.21 7.62
N ASP A 22 -7.72 -3.13 8.88
CA ASP A 22 -9.10 -2.83 9.24
C ASP A 22 -9.48 -1.39 8.87
N GLN A 23 -8.53 -0.45 8.97
CA GLN A 23 -8.76 0.95 8.64
C GLN A 23 -7.49 1.66 8.14
N ILE A 24 -7.65 2.47 7.07
CA ILE A 24 -6.59 3.36 6.59
C ILE A 24 -6.51 4.62 7.47
N PRO A 25 -5.31 4.99 7.99
CA PRO A 25 -5.10 6.24 8.71
C PRO A 25 -5.59 7.47 7.91
N LYS A 26 -6.24 8.41 8.60
CA LYS A 26 -6.79 9.63 8.00
C LYS A 26 -6.33 10.88 8.75
N THR A 27 -6.22 11.99 8.04
CA THR A 27 -5.97 13.32 8.60
C THR A 27 -7.22 13.87 9.30
N GLY A 28 -7.10 15.00 9.99
CA GLY A 28 -8.24 15.67 10.63
C GLY A 28 -9.36 16.10 9.65
N THR A 29 -9.08 16.19 8.35
CA THR A 29 -10.10 16.44 7.30
C THR A 29 -10.56 15.17 6.59
N GLY A 30 -10.17 13.99 7.09
CA GLY A 30 -10.61 12.69 6.59
C GLY A 30 -9.90 12.18 5.34
N LYS A 31 -8.87 12.87 4.85
CA LYS A 31 -8.03 12.38 3.73
C LYS A 31 -7.08 11.29 4.22
N PHE A 32 -6.68 10.36 3.35
CA PHE A 32 -5.70 9.35 3.73
C PHE A 32 -4.36 9.97 4.13
N ASP A 33 -3.87 9.61 5.31
CA ASP A 33 -2.59 10.10 5.80
C ASP A 33 -1.46 9.17 5.35
N LYS A 34 -0.90 9.49 4.18
CA LYS A 34 0.21 8.71 3.60
C LYS A 34 1.50 8.83 4.40
N LYS A 35 1.68 9.85 5.24
CA LYS A 35 2.90 9.97 6.05
C LYS A 35 2.86 8.90 7.12
N VAL A 36 1.76 8.81 7.86
CA VAL A 36 1.55 7.78 8.88
C VAL A 36 1.66 6.37 8.28
N VAL A 37 1.04 6.12 7.12
CA VAL A 37 1.15 4.82 6.46
C VAL A 37 2.61 4.49 6.10
N ARG A 38 3.40 5.42 5.58
CA ARG A 38 4.81 5.16 5.26
C ARG A 38 5.64 4.88 6.50
N ASP A 39 5.40 5.62 7.58
CA ASP A 39 6.12 5.42 8.84
C ASP A 39 5.78 4.06 9.47
N GLN A 40 4.52 3.62 9.42
CA GLN A 40 4.07 2.32 9.94
C GLN A 40 4.66 1.12 9.20
N TYR A 41 4.98 1.27 7.91
CA TYR A 41 5.45 0.18 7.04
C TYR A 41 6.84 0.45 6.48
N ALA A 42 7.64 1.29 7.14
CA ALA A 42 8.97 1.70 6.68
C ALA A 42 9.89 0.49 6.42
N ASP A 43 9.79 -0.52 7.28
CA ASP A 43 10.63 -1.71 7.24
C ASP A 43 9.93 -2.90 6.55
N LEU A 44 8.79 -2.70 5.88
CA LEU A 44 7.97 -3.77 5.31
C LEU A 44 8.73 -4.63 4.26
N LEU A 45 9.74 -4.04 3.63
CA LEU A 45 10.58 -4.69 2.62
C LEU A 45 12.00 -5.00 3.12
N MET A 46 12.29 -4.78 4.40
CA MET A 46 13.56 -5.20 5.00
C MET A 46 13.46 -6.67 5.41
N ASP A 47 14.53 -7.42 5.16
CA ASP A 47 14.65 -8.85 5.48
C ASP A 47 14.97 -9.08 6.97
#